data_AF-A0A1L4BRU2-F1
#
_entry.id   AF-A0A1L4BRU2-F1
#
_cell.length_a   1.000
_cell.length_b   1.000
_cell.length_c   1.000
_cell.angle_alpha   90.00
_cell.angle_beta   90.00
_cell.angle_gamma   90.00
#
_symmetry.space_group_name_H-M   'P 1'
#
loop_
_entity.id
_entity.type
_entity.pdbx_description
1 polymer ?
#
loop_
_entity_poly.entity_id
_entity_poly.type
_entity_poly.pdbx_seq_one_letter_code
_entity_poly.pdbx_strand_id
1 'polypeptide(L)' 'MPLSKDKIDSGSNTYCSNCFQNNQLLAENMSLKEFQKYAYIQMQKDGKNKIISSVFSWMIKFSPYWKTQK' A
#
# COMPACT_ATOMS: atom_id res chain seq x y z
N MET A 1 5.88 -0.22 4.81
CA MET A 1 5.93 0.54 6.08
C MET A 1 6.28 -0.44 7.18
N PRO A 2 7.16 -0.11 8.15
CA PRO A 2 7.41 -1.00 9.28
C PRO A 2 6.10 -1.28 10.03
N LEU A 3 5.81 -2.56 10.33
CA LEU A 3 4.58 -2.95 11.03
C LEU A 3 4.45 -2.26 12.39
N SER A 4 5.57 -1.94 13.05
CA SER A 4 5.61 -1.19 14.30
C SER A 4 5.05 0.23 14.23
N LYS A 5 4.89 0.79 13.03
CA LYS A 5 4.31 2.14 12.83
C LYS A 5 2.83 2.08 12.44
N ASP A 6 2.28 0.88 12.30
CA ASP A 6 0.89 0.70 11.90
C ASP A 6 -0.05 1.21 12.98
N LYS A 7 -1.13 1.87 12.56
CA LYS A 7 -2.10 2.48 13.48
C LYS A 7 -3.14 1.47 13.96
N ILE A 8 -3.34 0.42 13.19
CA ILE A 8 -4.35 -0.61 13.41
C ILE A 8 -3.65 -1.96 13.23
N ASP A 9 -3.95 -2.93 14.10
CA ASP A 9 -3.49 -4.29 13.90
C ASP A 9 -4.21 -4.90 12.68
N SER A 10 -3.45 -5.27 11.66
CA SER A 10 -3.97 -5.87 10.44
C SER A 10 -4.29 -7.36 10.61
N GLY A 11 -3.80 -7.99 11.68
CA GLY A 11 -3.81 -9.45 11.84
C GLY A 11 -2.85 -10.19 10.90
N SER A 12 -2.01 -9.46 10.13
CA SER A 12 -1.00 -10.02 9.23
C SER A 12 0.41 -9.73 9.74
N ASN A 13 1.24 -10.77 9.80
CA ASN A 13 2.66 -10.65 10.15
C ASN A 13 3.52 -10.03 9.03
N THR A 14 2.92 -9.75 7.86
CA THR A 14 3.66 -9.34 6.66
C THR A 14 3.18 -7.98 6.14
N TYR A 15 1.88 -7.65 6.29
CA TYR A 15 1.27 -6.49 5.67
C TYR A 15 0.61 -5.58 6.69
N CYS A 16 0.69 -4.27 6.47
CA CYS A 16 0.00 -3.31 7.33
C CYS A 16 -1.50 -3.25 7.04
N SER A 17 -2.26 -2.66 7.95
CA SER A 17 -3.72 -2.52 7.94
C SER A 17 -4.26 -1.71 6.76
N ASN A 18 -3.41 -0.94 6.08
CA ASN A 18 -3.78 -0.27 4.83
C ASN A 18 -3.72 -1.19 3.61
N CYS A 19 -2.90 -2.25 3.66
CA CYS A 19 -2.66 -3.18 2.55
C CYS A 19 -3.38 -4.51 2.74
N PHE A 20 -3.66 -4.91 3.98
CA PHE A 20 -4.37 -6.13 4.33
C PHE A 20 -5.55 -5.78 5.22
N GLN A 21 -6.75 -6.03 4.69
CA GLN A 21 -8.02 -5.71 5.34
C GLN A 21 -8.98 -6.86 5.10
N ASN A 22 -9.81 -7.20 6.10
CA ASN A 22 -10.83 -8.25 5.98
C ASN A 22 -10.25 -9.61 5.53
N ASN A 23 -9.10 -10.00 6.07
CA ASN A 23 -8.37 -11.23 5.71
C ASN A 23 -7.92 -11.33 4.24
N GLN A 24 -7.88 -10.21 3.50
CA GLN A 24 -7.49 -10.19 2.09
C GLN A 24 -6.50 -9.06 1.79
N LEU A 25 -5.67 -9.28 0.77
CA LEU A 25 -4.81 -8.23 0.23
C LEU A 25 -5.65 -7.27 -0.61
N LEU A 26 -5.59 -5.99 -0.28
CA LEU A 26 -6.28 -4.95 -1.05
C LEU A 26 -5.82 -4.92 -2.52
N ALA A 27 -4.57 -5.32 -2.75
CA ALA A 27 -3.95 -5.42 -4.07
C ALA A 27 -4.50 -6.56 -4.95
N GLU A 28 -5.22 -7.53 -4.40
CA GLU A 28 -5.86 -8.61 -5.19
C GLU A 28 -7.15 -8.14 -5.85
N ASN A 29 -7.84 -7.18 -5.23
CA ASN A 29 -9.12 -6.66 -5.68
C ASN A 29 -9.00 -5.37 -6.51
N MET A 30 -7.78 -4.97 -6.87
CA MET A 30 -7.51 -3.71 -7.57
C MET A 30 -6.48 -3.90 -8.67
N SER A 31 -6.53 -3.07 -9.71
CA SER A 31 -5.43 -2.94 -10.66
C SER A 31 -4.25 -2.19 -10.04
N LEU A 32 -3.05 -2.34 -10.63
CA LEU A 32 -1.85 -1.61 -10.22
C LEU A 32 -2.10 -0.09 -10.14
N LYS A 33 -2.76 0.49 -11.15
CA LYS A 33 -3.02 1.94 -11.19
C LYS A 33 -3.96 2.39 -10.06
N GLU A 34 -4.99 1.60 -9.77
CA GLU A 34 -5.92 1.88 -8.66
C GLU A 34 -5.20 1.81 -7.33
N PHE A 35 -4.36 0.79 -7.14
CA PHE A 35 -3.59 0.64 -5.92
C PHE A 35 -2.55 1.77 -5.74
N GLN A 36 -1.90 2.23 -6.82
CA GLN A 36 -1.02 3.40 -6.78
C GLN A 36 -1.78 4.67 -6.37
N LYS A 37 -2.97 4.89 -6.92
CA LYS A 37 -3.83 6.03 -6.57
C LYS A 37 -4.27 5.96 -5.11
N TYR A 38 -4.68 4.77 -4.65
CA TYR A 38 -5.07 4.53 -3.27
C TYR A 38 -3.92 4.83 -2.29
N ALA A 39 -2.73 4.29 -2.54
CA ALA A 39 -1.56 4.53 -1.71
C ALA A 39 -1.17 6.01 -1.68
N TYR A 40 -1.24 6.72 -2.81
CA TYR A 40 -1.02 8.16 -2.87
C TYR A 40 -2.00 8.92 -1.97
N ILE A 41 -3.31 8.66 -2.11
CA ILE A 41 -4.35 9.31 -1.31
C ILE A 41 -4.15 9.02 0.18
N GLN A 42 -3.81 7.78 0.54
CA GLN A 42 -3.60 7.40 1.93
C GLN A 42 -2.40 8.13 2.54
N MET A 43 -1.27 8.22 1.81
CA MET A 43 -0.11 8.98 2.25
C MET A 43 -0.41 10.48 2.40
N GLN A 44 -1.26 11.05 1.53
CA GLN A 44 -1.73 12.43 1.68
C GLN A 44 -2.58 12.62 2.93
N LYS A 45 -3.50 11.70 3.22
CA LYS A 45 -4.32 11.70 4.45
C LYS A 45 -3.45 11.61 5.71
N ASP A 46 -2.36 10.85 5.65
CA ASP A 46 -1.38 10.74 6.73
C ASP A 46 -0.43 11.96 6.84
N GLY A 47 -0.68 13.03 6.07
CA GLY A 47 0.08 14.28 6.13
C GLY A 47 1.45 14.21 5.46
N LYS A 48 1.71 13.23 4.59
CA LYS A 48 2.98 13.15 3.85
C LYS A 48 3.01 14.17 2.70
N ASN A 49 4.21 14.66 2.42
CA ASN A 49 4.43 15.58 1.30
C ASN A 49 3.99 14.95 -0.04
N LYS A 50 3.36 15.73 -0.91
CA LYS A 50 2.91 15.34 -2.25
C LYS A 50 4.01 14.70 -3.09
N ILE A 51 5.21 15.28 -3.09
CA ILE A 51 6.34 14.80 -3.91
C ILE A 51 6.73 13.39 -3.46
N ILE A 52 6.94 13.23 -2.15
CA ILE A 52 7.31 11.95 -1.55
C ILE A 52 6.22 10.90 -1.80
N SER A 53 4.96 11.29 -1.66
CA SER A 53 3.81 10.39 -1.89
C SER A 53 3.74 9.92 -3.34
N SER A 54 4.01 10.79 -4.30
CA SER A 54 4.04 10.43 -5.73
C SER A 54 5.20 9.50 -6.07
N VAL A 55 6.38 9.72 -5.47
CA VAL A 55 7.55 8.84 -5.67
C VAL A 55 7.26 7.46 -5.09
N PHE A 56 6.77 7.37 -3.86
CA PHE A 56 6.46 6.09 -3.23
C PHE A 56 5.33 5.34 -3.93
N SER A 57 4.26 6.02 -4.35
CA SER A 57 3.17 5.37 -5.09
C SER A 57 3.65 4.83 -6.44
N TRP A 58 4.50 5.59 -7.16
CA TRP A 58 5.06 5.15 -8.42
C TRP A 58 5.96 3.91 -8.27
N MET A 59 6.74 3.82 -7.19
CA MET A 59 7.63 2.68 -6.93
C MET A 59 6.91 1.34 -6.68
N ILE A 60 5.61 1.37 -6.34
CA ILE A 60 4.84 0.14 -6.04
C ILE A 60 4.88 -0.87 -7.18
N LYS A 61 4.90 -0.41 -8.43
CA LYS A 61 4.98 -1.28 -9.62
C LYS A 61 6.21 -2.18 -9.65
N PHE A 62 7.25 -1.85 -8.88
CA PHE A 62 8.47 -2.63 -8.80
C PHE A 62 8.47 -3.66 -7.66
N SER A 63 7.44 -3.67 -6.82
CA SER A 63 7.33 -4.64 -5.73
C SER A 63 7.14 -6.06 -6.26
N PRO A 64 7.61 -7.09 -5.53
CA PRO A 64 7.54 -8.49 -5.97
C PRO A 64 6.13 -8.93 -6.36
N TYR A 65 5.11 -8.54 -5.59
CA TYR A 65 3.71 -8.88 -5.87
C TYR A 65 3.30 -8.52 -7.31
N TRP A 66 3.52 -7.26 -7.73
CA TRP A 66 3.15 -6.79 -9.08
C TRP A 66 4.09 -7.29 -10.19
N LYS A 67 5.28 -7.80 -9.83
CA LYS A 67 6.20 -8.45 -10.78
C LYS A 67 5.89 -9.93 -10.99
N THR A 68 5.35 -10.59 -9.97
CA THR A 68 5.06 -12.03 -9.97
C THR A 68 3.63 -12.33 -10.44
N GLN A 69 2.72 -11.35 -10.42
CA GLN A 69 1.38 -11.39 -11.03
C GLN A 69 1.39 -11.45 -12.57
N LYS A 70 2.31 -12.23 -13.14
CA LYS A 70 2.52 -12.40 -14.58
C LYS A 70 1.70 -13.56 -15.14
#